data_AF-A0AAQ4EB92-F1
#
_entry.id   AF-A0AAQ4EB92-F1
#
_cell.length_a   1.000
_cell.length_b   1.000
_cell.length_c   1.000
_cell.angle_alpha   90.00
_cell.angle_beta   90.00
_cell.angle_gamma   90.00
#
_symmetry.space_group_name_H-M   'P 1'
#
loop_
_entity.id
_entity.type
_entity.pdbx_description
1 polymer ?
#
loop_
_entity_poly.entity_id
_entity_poly.type
_entity_poly.pdbx_seq_one_letter_code
_entity_poly.pdbx_strand_id
1 'polypeptide(L)'
;MGCGGFIRAGVPINYSRVEVKLLTRQGSHKYQTEGAPNNGYYLIPLYDRGDYTLHVEPPAGWVFEPTAVDLHVDGVTDPCSTAQDIDFTFQGFSILGKKPTSTQITPRVEVVEDFLYSRR
;
A
#
# COMPACT_ATOMS: atom_id res chain seq x y z
N MET A 1 21.24 5.32 -1.90
CA MET A 1 20.14 5.59 -0.95
C MET A 1 18.85 5.16 -1.63
N GLY A 2 17.94 4.52 -0.90
CA GLY A 2 16.68 4.02 -1.45
C GLY A 2 15.69 3.78 -0.32
N CYS A 3 14.41 3.90 -0.63
CA CYS A 3 13.32 3.66 0.31
C CYS A 3 12.62 2.36 -0.07
N GLY A 4 12.45 1.45 0.89
CA GLY A 4 11.93 0.13 0.62
C GLY A 4 11.16 -0.45 1.79
N GLY A 5 10.61 -1.63 1.57
CA GLY A 5 9.84 -2.37 2.56
C GLY A 5 9.09 -3.50 1.89
N PHE A 6 8.00 -3.94 2.51
CA PHE A 6 7.25 -5.11 2.07
C PHE A 6 5.75 -4.81 1.92
N ILE A 7 5.21 -5.33 0.83
CA ILE A 7 3.77 -5.54 0.68
C ILE A 7 3.45 -6.84 1.42
N ARG A 8 2.70 -6.72 2.52
CA ARG A 8 2.36 -7.83 3.42
C ARG A 8 0.93 -8.31 3.16
N ALA A 9 0.68 -9.60 3.33
CA ALA A 9 -0.66 -10.15 3.35
C ALA A 9 -0.75 -11.38 4.27
N GLY A 10 -1.86 -11.50 4.99
CA GLY A 10 -2.19 -12.71 5.76
C GLY A 10 -2.71 -13.87 4.89
N VAL A 11 -2.94 -13.62 3.62
CA VAL A 11 -3.45 -14.59 2.63
C VAL A 11 -2.61 -14.55 1.36
N PRO A 12 -2.56 -15.66 0.58
CA PRO A 12 -1.85 -15.66 -0.70
C PRO A 12 -2.47 -14.64 -1.67
N ILE A 13 -1.68 -13.63 -2.05
CA ILE A 13 -2.02 -12.66 -3.10
C ILE A 13 -0.89 -12.61 -4.13
N ASN A 14 -1.19 -12.03 -5.29
CA ASN A 14 -0.17 -11.78 -6.31
C ASN A 14 0.37 -10.35 -6.12
N TYR A 15 1.54 -10.24 -5.50
CA TYR A 15 2.21 -8.97 -5.17
C TYR A 15 2.60 -8.16 -6.41
N SER A 16 2.87 -8.82 -7.55
CA SER A 16 3.25 -8.14 -8.79
C SER A 16 2.10 -7.38 -9.45
N ARG A 17 0.88 -7.48 -8.90
CA ARG A 17 -0.25 -6.63 -9.31
C ARG A 17 -0.41 -5.39 -8.44
N VAL A 18 0.44 -5.21 -7.43
CA VAL A 18 0.39 -4.08 -6.51
C VAL A 18 1.59 -3.18 -6.79
N GLU A 19 1.30 -1.93 -7.13
CA GLU A 19 2.32 -0.91 -7.37
C GLU A 19 2.55 -0.08 -6.11
N VAL A 20 3.79 0.32 -5.88
CA VAL A 20 4.16 1.35 -4.92
C VAL A 20 4.74 2.52 -5.68
N LYS A 21 4.15 3.70 -5.45
CA LYS A 21 4.49 4.95 -6.13
C LYS A 21 5.11 5.93 -5.15
N LEU A 22 6.12 6.64 -5.61
CA LEU A 22 6.69 7.79 -4.92
C LEU A 22 6.17 9.06 -5.60
N LEU A 23 5.50 9.89 -4.82
CA LEU A 23 4.97 11.18 -5.23
C LEU A 23 5.74 12.31 -4.55
N THR A 24 5.91 13.44 -5.23
CA THR A 24 6.32 14.68 -4.55
C THR A 24 5.19 15.20 -3.67
N ARG A 25 5.50 16.10 -2.74
CA ARG A 25 4.49 16.84 -1.96
C ARG A 25 3.40 17.54 -2.80
N GLN A 26 3.69 17.86 -4.06
CA GLN A 26 2.73 18.46 -4.99
C GLN A 26 1.86 17.41 -5.72
N GLY A 27 2.05 16.13 -5.43
CA GLY A 27 1.35 15.01 -6.06
C GLY A 27 1.95 14.56 -7.39
N SER A 28 3.12 15.07 -7.78
CA SER A 28 3.75 14.65 -9.04
C SER A 28 4.41 13.28 -8.90
N HIS A 29 4.11 12.37 -9.82
CA HIS A 29 4.75 11.06 -9.87
C HIS A 29 6.25 11.18 -10.15
N LYS A 30 7.08 10.62 -9.27
CA LYS A 30 8.54 10.55 -9.41
C LYS A 30 9.00 9.17 -9.85
N TYR A 31 8.46 8.12 -9.24
CA TYR A 31 8.89 6.75 -9.47
C TYR A 31 7.79 5.77 -9.09
N GLN A 32 7.77 4.60 -9.72
CA GLN A 32 6.91 3.48 -9.34
C GLN A 32 7.64 2.15 -9.48
N THR A 33 7.27 1.19 -8.64
CA THR A 33 7.74 -0.19 -8.71
C THR A 33 6.63 -1.13 -8.31
N GLU A 34 6.69 -2.37 -8.76
CA GLU A 34 5.81 -3.45 -8.31
C GLU A 34 6.44 -4.17 -7.11
N GLY A 35 5.60 -4.87 -6.34
CA GLY A 35 6.06 -5.82 -5.35
C GLY A 35 6.68 -7.07 -5.97
N ALA A 36 7.80 -7.52 -5.42
CA ALA A 36 8.46 -8.74 -5.85
C ALA A 36 7.51 -9.95 -5.72
N PRO A 37 7.41 -10.83 -6.74
CA PRO A 37 6.37 -11.86 -6.79
C PRO A 37 6.32 -12.81 -5.60
N ASN A 38 7.48 -13.11 -5.00
CA ASN A 38 7.63 -14.17 -4.01
C ASN A 38 7.46 -13.71 -2.57
N ASN A 39 7.77 -12.44 -2.26
CA ASN A 39 7.84 -11.94 -0.89
C ASN A 39 7.27 -10.52 -0.72
N GLY A 40 6.76 -9.89 -1.79
CA GLY A 40 6.21 -8.54 -1.74
C GLY A 40 7.23 -7.44 -1.50
N TYR A 41 8.54 -7.73 -1.55
CA TYR A 41 9.57 -6.72 -1.36
C TYR A 41 9.53 -5.68 -2.48
N TYR A 42 9.73 -4.42 -2.13
CA TYR A 42 9.87 -3.33 -3.09
C TYR A 42 10.99 -2.38 -2.67
N LEU A 43 11.58 -1.70 -3.66
CA LEU A 43 12.62 -0.71 -3.44
C LEU A 43 12.50 0.41 -4.46
N ILE A 44 12.44 1.65 -3.98
CA ILE A 44 12.45 2.86 -4.78
C ILE A 44 13.80 3.56 -4.61
N PRO A 45 14.59 3.72 -5.68
CA PRO A 45 15.81 4.51 -5.60
C PRO A 45 15.45 5.98 -5.33
N LEU A 46 16.05 6.54 -4.27
CA LEU A 46 15.77 7.92 -3.84
C LEU A 46 17.07 8.57 -3.38
N TYR A 47 17.45 9.64 -4.06
CA TYR A 47 18.71 10.36 -3.81
C TYR A 47 18.48 11.83 -3.41
N ASP A 48 17.38 12.41 -3.89
CA ASP A 48 17.03 13.80 -3.63
C ASP A 48 16.35 13.92 -2.27
N ARG A 49 16.83 14.85 -1.45
CA ARG A 49 16.18 15.23 -0.18
C ARG A 49 14.88 15.99 -0.45
N GLY A 50 13.93 15.89 0.48
CA GLY A 50 12.68 16.63 0.41
C GLY A 50 11.47 15.88 0.98
N ASP A 51 10.31 16.47 0.77
CA ASP A 51 9.02 15.89 1.19
C ASP A 51 8.42 15.05 0.07
N TYR A 52 8.10 13.80 0.38
CA TYR A 52 7.51 12.84 -0.53
C TYR A 52 6.34 12.10 0.14
N THR A 53 5.55 11.42 -0.68
CA THR A 53 4.52 10.49 -0.22
C THR A 53 4.73 9.16 -0.94
N LEU A 54 4.92 8.08 -0.20
CA LEU A 54 4.81 6.72 -0.72
C LEU A 54 3.35 6.33 -0.74
N HIS A 55 2.86 5.83 -1.87
CA HIS A 55 1.47 5.44 -2.06
C HIS A 55 1.40 4.03 -2.63
N VAL A 56 0.56 3.17 -2.05
CA VAL A 56 0.28 1.85 -2.62
C VAL A 56 -0.93 1.95 -3.54
N GLU A 57 -0.77 1.52 -4.79
CA GLU A 57 -1.83 1.41 -5.77
C GLU A 57 -2.10 -0.06 -6.08
N PRO A 58 -3.14 -0.63 -5.45
CA PRO A 58 -3.50 -2.01 -5.68
C PRO A 58 -4.54 -2.15 -6.82
N PRO A 59 -4.82 -3.39 -7.27
CA PRO A 59 -5.91 -3.64 -8.20
C PRO A 59 -7.27 -3.18 -7.65
N ALA A 60 -8.22 -2.93 -8.55
CA ALA A 60 -9.56 -2.50 -8.18
C ALA A 60 -10.19 -3.45 -7.14
N GLY A 61 -10.71 -2.87 -6.06
CA GLY A 61 -11.36 -3.59 -4.98
C GLY A 61 -10.42 -4.19 -3.95
N TRP A 62 -9.10 -4.01 -4.03
CA TRP A 62 -8.17 -4.44 -2.98
C TRP A 62 -7.94 -3.29 -2.00
N VAL A 63 -7.83 -3.61 -0.71
CA VAL A 63 -7.64 -2.62 0.35
C VAL A 63 -6.32 -2.88 1.05
N PHE A 64 -5.54 -1.82 1.25
CA PHE A 64 -4.28 -1.83 1.98
C PHE A 64 -4.30 -0.80 3.10
N GLU A 65 -3.57 -1.10 4.17
CA GLU A 65 -3.34 -0.17 5.27
C GLU A 65 -1.86 -0.16 5.68
N PRO A 66 -1.22 1.02 5.75
CA PRO A 66 -1.75 2.31 5.29
C PRO A 66 -1.96 2.33 3.76
N THR A 67 -2.66 3.32 3.21
CA THR A 67 -2.71 3.54 1.75
C THR A 67 -1.58 4.46 1.27
N ALA A 68 -1.07 5.31 2.16
CA ALA A 68 0.02 6.22 1.88
C ALA A 68 0.82 6.51 3.15
N VAL A 69 2.10 6.84 2.99
CA VAL A 69 3.00 7.26 4.06
C VAL A 69 3.75 8.51 3.61
N ASP A 70 3.61 9.60 4.35
CA ASP A 70 4.38 10.82 4.12
C ASP A 70 5.79 10.69 4.69
N LEU A 71 6.77 11.17 3.93
CA LEU A 71 8.19 11.05 4.22
C LEU A 71 8.89 12.40 4.12
N HIS A 72 9.68 12.71 5.14
CA HIS A 72 10.64 13.81 5.11
C HIS A 72 12.05 13.23 4.98
N VAL A 73 12.61 13.30 3.78
CA VAL A 73 13.89 12.67 3.43
C VAL A 73 15.02 13.66 3.66
N ASP A 74 15.76 13.49 4.76
CA ASP A 74 16.85 14.38 5.19
C ASP A 74 18.24 13.85 4.81
N GLY A 75 18.33 12.57 4.44
CA GLY A 75 19.56 11.89 4.08
C GLY A 75 20.33 11.30 5.27
N VAL A 76 19.81 11.39 6.51
CA VAL A 76 20.53 11.01 7.73
C VAL A 76 19.66 10.22 8.71
N THR A 77 18.51 10.77 9.11
CA THR A 77 17.67 10.20 10.18
C THR A 77 16.35 9.63 9.65
N ASP A 78 16.01 9.91 8.40
CA ASP A 78 14.78 9.43 7.79
C ASP A 78 14.75 7.90 7.61
N PRO A 79 13.54 7.30 7.50
CA PRO A 79 13.37 5.86 7.32
C PRO A 79 14.13 5.29 6.11
N CYS A 80 14.23 6.04 5.00
CA CYS A 80 14.94 5.59 3.80
C CYS A 80 16.45 5.55 4.05
N SER A 81 17.00 6.58 4.70
CA SER A 81 18.43 6.66 5.02
C SER A 81 18.88 5.68 6.10
N THR A 82 17.98 5.32 7.01
CA THR A 82 18.24 4.33 8.07
C THR A 82 17.90 2.89 7.67
N ALA A 83 17.50 2.67 6.41
CA ALA A 83 17.09 1.38 5.87
C ALA A 83 15.96 0.71 6.70
N GLN A 84 15.05 1.53 7.21
CA GLN A 84 13.84 1.06 7.86
C GLN A 84 12.79 0.67 6.83
N ASP A 85 12.17 -0.49 7.02
CA ASP A 85 11.12 -0.98 6.14
C ASP A 85 9.82 -0.18 6.33
N ILE A 86 9.23 0.25 5.21
CA ILE A 86 7.91 0.87 5.14
C ILE A 86 6.94 -0.14 4.54
N ASP A 87 6.07 -0.71 5.37
CA ASP A 87 5.22 -1.83 4.95
C ASP A 87 3.80 -1.38 4.62
N PHE A 88 3.21 -2.05 3.62
CA PHE A 88 1.81 -1.90 3.23
C PHE A 88 1.09 -3.24 3.42
N THR A 89 0.06 -3.28 4.26
CA THR A 89 -0.60 -4.54 4.62
C THR A 89 -1.95 -4.69 3.93
N PHE A 90 -2.10 -5.76 3.16
CA PHE A 90 -3.38 -6.14 2.54
C PHE A 90 -4.40 -6.48 3.63
N GLN A 91 -5.52 -5.77 3.61
CA GLN A 91 -6.61 -5.94 4.58
C GLN A 91 -7.73 -6.83 4.04
N GLY A 92 -7.93 -6.85 2.72
CA GLY A 92 -9.01 -7.61 2.11
C GLY A 92 -9.56 -6.94 0.85
N PHE A 93 -10.80 -7.30 0.52
CA PHE A 93 -11.48 -6.77 -0.65
C PHE A 93 -12.59 -5.80 -0.24
N SER A 94 -12.68 -4.67 -0.93
CA SER A 94 -13.83 -3.78 -0.84
C SER A 94 -14.91 -4.26 -1.81
N ILE A 95 -16.01 -4.75 -1.26
CA ILE A 95 -17.22 -5.00 -2.02
C ILE A 95 -18.09 -3.74 -2.03
N LEU A 96 -18.12 -3.04 -3.16
CA LEU A 96 -19.12 -2.00 -3.38
C LEU A 96 -20.48 -2.68 -3.57
N GLY A 97 -21.22 -2.83 -2.48
CA GLY A 97 -22.61 -3.29 -2.52
C GLY A 97 -23.46 -2.34 -3.37
N LYS A 98 -23.99 -2.83 -4.49
CA LYS A 98 -25.00 -2.10 -5.27
C LYS A 98 -26.26 -1.99 -4.41
N LYS A 99 -26.55 -0.79 -3.91
CA LYS A 99 -27.77 -0.51 -3.14
C LYS A 99 -29.04 -0.81 -3.93
N PRO A 100 -30.04 -1.49 -3.35
CA PRO A 100 -31.42 -1.06 -3.54
C PRO A 100 -31.62 0.30 -2.83
N THR A 101 -32.37 1.17 -3.49
CA THR A 101 -32.67 2.58 -3.17
C THR A 101 -32.92 2.88 -1.68
N SER A 102 -32.34 4.01 -1.24
CA SER A 102 -32.53 4.71 0.05
C SER A 102 -31.91 4.07 1.31
N THR A 103 -30.69 4.52 1.64
CA THR A 103 -30.14 4.83 2.99
C THR A 103 -28.60 4.77 2.89
N GLN A 104 -27.90 5.73 3.49
CA GLN A 104 -26.44 5.92 3.46
C GLN A 104 -25.68 4.60 3.74
N ILE A 105 -24.65 4.27 2.94
CA ILE A 105 -23.85 3.05 3.09
C ILE A 105 -22.41 3.50 3.16
N THR A 106 -21.82 3.25 4.31
CA THR A 106 -20.37 3.22 4.52
C THR A 106 -19.85 1.94 3.88
N PRO A 107 -18.80 1.96 3.05
CA PRO A 107 -18.24 0.74 2.48
C PRO A 107 -17.76 -0.17 3.61
N ARG A 108 -18.28 -1.40 3.67
CA ARG A 108 -17.83 -2.43 4.61
C ARG A 108 -16.59 -3.08 4.01
N VAL A 109 -15.45 -2.95 4.67
CA VAL A 109 -14.28 -3.79 4.38
C VAL A 109 -14.62 -5.18 4.90
N GLU A 110 -14.78 -6.14 4.00
CA GLU A 110 -14.91 -7.54 4.40
C GLU A 110 -13.50 -8.11 4.54
N VAL A 111 -13.06 -8.22 5.79
CA VAL A 111 -11.78 -8.85 6.13
C VAL A 111 -11.90 -10.32 5.72
N VAL A 112 -10.92 -10.82 4.97
CA VAL A 112 -10.89 -12.22 4.49
C VAL A 112 -10.98 -13.24 5.64
N GLU A 113 -10.58 -12.89 6.86
CA GLU A 113 -10.75 -13.73 8.05
C GLU A 113 -12.23 -13.94 8.44
N ASP A 114 -13.09 -12.94 8.25
CA ASP A 114 -14.53 -13.04 8.56
C ASP A 114 -15.24 -14.10 7.68
N PHE A 115 -14.76 -14.30 6.44
CA PHE A 115 -15.27 -15.34 5.54
C PHE A 115 -14.92 -16.76 6.00
N LEU A 116 -13.76 -16.94 6.62
CA LEU A 116 -13.33 -18.25 7.14
C LEU A 116 -14.06 -18.59 8.44
N TYR A 117 -14.44 -17.58 9.24
CA TYR A 117 -15.22 -17.80 10.46
C TYR A 117 -16.72 -18.01 10.21
N SER A 118 -17.30 -17.37 9.18
CA SER A 118 -18.73 -17.53 8.85
C SER A 118 -19.07 -18.84 8.09
N ARG A 119 -18.08 -19.68 7.76
CA ARG A 119 -18.27 -21.01 7.14
C ARG A 119 -18.08 -22.18 8.11
N ARG A 120 -18.41 -22.01 9.39
CA ARG A 120 -18.64 -23.12 10.34
C ARG A 120 -20.04 -23.09 10.91
#